data_AF-A0AA41QY26-F1
#
_entry.id   AF-A0AA41QY26-F1
#
_cell.length_a   1.000
_cell.length_b   1.000
_cell.length_c   1.000
_cell.angle_alpha   90.00
_cell.angle_beta   90.00
_cell.angle_gamma   90.00
#
_symmetry.space_group_name_H-M   'P 1'
#
loop_
_entity.id
_entity.type
_entity.pdbx_description
1 polymer ?
#
loop_
_entity_poly.entity_id
_entity_poly.type
_entity_poly.pdbx_seq_one_letter_code
_entity_poly.pdbx_strand_id
1 'polypeptide(L)'
;MSAGILARSARAASGLSQSELAVRSGIAGSSLSLIENGKREPTVATLEALLLATRHTVVTLPTVRSDAARIASDISAALADSDEPEAFRRFLQLADNLAAERGSTRVGLTLTEPLPTGSEHWDTAIAALCEYRLNADALPVPDWILAKEGNPDSPWSPRTSDYDIPAEVNRVPREFRDRGILIEAATLESV
;
A
#
# COMPACT_ATOMS: atom_id res chain seq x y z
N MET A 1 -7.91 0.18 8.37
CA MET A 1 -7.94 1.16 7.26
C MET A 1 -8.84 2.32 7.65
N SER A 2 -8.39 3.58 7.56
CA SER A 2 -9.27 4.73 7.88
C SER A 2 -10.13 5.12 6.67
N ALA A 3 -11.32 5.68 6.92
CA ALA A 3 -12.23 6.08 5.84
C ALA A 3 -11.63 7.17 4.92
N GLY A 4 -10.79 8.06 5.48
CA GLY A 4 -10.06 9.06 4.70
C GLY A 4 -9.04 8.44 3.73
N ILE A 5 -8.30 7.40 4.14
CA ILE A 5 -7.35 6.69 3.27
C ILE A 5 -8.09 6.02 2.11
N LEU A 6 -9.24 5.37 2.39
CA LEU A 6 -10.08 4.77 1.35
C LEU A 6 -10.53 5.78 0.31
N ALA A 7 -11.14 6.88 0.76
CA ALA A 7 -11.64 7.92 -0.14
C ALA A 7 -10.51 8.51 -0.99
N ARG A 8 -9.36 8.80 -0.36
CA ARG A 8 -8.21 9.39 -1.05
C ARG A 8 -7.56 8.43 -2.04
N SER A 9 -7.43 7.15 -1.69
CA SER A 9 -6.88 6.11 -2.58
C SER A 9 -7.78 5.87 -3.78
N ALA A 10 -9.09 5.72 -3.56
CA ALA A 10 -10.07 5.57 -4.62
C ALA A 10 -10.11 6.79 -5.57
N ARG A 11 -9.93 8.00 -5.02
CA ARG A 11 -9.82 9.23 -5.81
C ARG A 11 -8.57 9.21 -6.70
N ALA A 12 -7.42 8.87 -6.13
CA ALA A 12 -6.15 8.84 -6.84
C ALA A 12 -6.15 7.78 -7.96
N ALA A 13 -6.62 6.56 -7.66
CA ALA A 13 -6.77 5.50 -8.65
C ALA A 13 -7.73 5.87 -9.80
N SER A 14 -8.71 6.74 -9.54
CA SER A 14 -9.62 7.27 -10.56
C SER A 14 -9.06 8.47 -11.34
N GLY A 15 -7.84 8.93 -11.04
CA GLY A 15 -7.22 10.10 -11.66
C GLY A 15 -7.94 11.42 -11.39
N LEU A 16 -8.76 11.51 -10.33
CA LEU A 16 -9.54 12.70 -10.03
C LEU A 16 -8.80 13.66 -9.10
N SER A 17 -8.91 14.95 -9.38
CA SER A 17 -8.59 15.99 -8.40
C SER A 17 -9.65 16.05 -7.29
N GLN A 18 -9.29 16.71 -6.19
CA GLN A 18 -10.19 16.85 -5.05
C GLN A 18 -11.43 17.70 -5.38
N SER A 19 -11.28 18.74 -6.21
CA SER A 19 -12.39 19.57 -6.68
C SER A 19 -13.36 18.77 -7.56
N GLU A 20 -12.85 17.93 -8.45
CA GLU A 20 -13.68 17.05 -9.28
C GLU A 20 -14.46 16.04 -8.45
N LEU A 21 -13.83 15.41 -7.45
CA LEU A 21 -14.53 14.48 -6.56
C LEU A 21 -15.61 15.20 -5.74
N ALA A 22 -15.34 16.39 -5.22
CA ALA A 22 -16.34 17.20 -4.51
C ALA A 22 -17.56 17.49 -5.39
N VAL A 23 -17.36 17.90 -6.65
CA VAL A 23 -18.44 18.15 -7.60
C VAL A 23 -19.24 16.86 -7.89
N ARG A 24 -18.56 15.74 -8.14
CA ARG A 24 -19.22 14.47 -8.48
C ARG A 24 -19.99 13.84 -7.31
N SER A 25 -19.45 13.94 -6.11
CA SER A 25 -20.06 13.38 -4.90
C SER A 25 -21.11 14.28 -4.25
N GLY A 26 -21.15 15.57 -4.62
CA GLY A 26 -21.97 16.58 -3.96
C GLY A 26 -21.46 16.97 -2.56
N ILE A 27 -20.27 16.49 -2.16
CA ILE A 27 -19.64 16.82 -0.87
C ILE A 27 -18.86 18.13 -1.02
N ALA A 28 -19.05 19.05 -0.07
CA ALA A 28 -18.31 20.32 -0.06
C ALA A 28 -16.79 20.08 -0.06
N GLY A 29 -16.06 20.78 -0.93
CA GLY A 29 -14.60 20.62 -1.08
C GLY A 29 -13.81 20.83 0.21
N SER A 30 -14.25 21.77 1.06
CA SER A 30 -13.67 21.98 2.40
C SER A 30 -13.86 20.76 3.30
N SER A 31 -15.04 20.12 3.27
CA SER A 31 -15.31 18.89 4.02
C SER A 31 -14.48 17.73 3.50
N LEU A 32 -14.39 17.56 2.18
CA LEU A 32 -13.54 16.55 1.57
C LEU A 32 -12.07 16.73 1.96
N SER A 33 -11.60 17.98 2.03
CA SER A 33 -10.23 18.29 2.47
C SER A 33 -9.97 17.83 3.90
N LEU A 34 -10.89 18.13 4.81
CA LEU A 34 -10.76 17.69 6.20
C LEU A 34 -10.79 16.17 6.31
N ILE A 35 -11.60 15.48 5.48
CA ILE A 35 -11.67 14.02 5.44
C ILE A 35 -10.36 13.40 4.95
N GLU A 36 -9.85 13.82 3.79
CA GLU A 36 -8.62 13.25 3.21
C GLU A 36 -7.37 13.54 4.05
N ASN A 37 -7.38 14.61 4.84
CA ASN A 37 -6.29 14.96 5.78
C ASN A 37 -6.50 14.38 7.19
N GLY A 38 -7.50 13.52 7.40
CA GLY A 38 -7.76 12.90 8.71
C GLY A 38 -8.23 13.87 9.80
N LYS A 39 -8.59 15.11 9.44
CA LYS A 39 -9.10 16.14 10.36
C LYS A 39 -10.61 16.00 10.63
N ARG A 40 -11.30 15.16 9.86
CA ARG A 40 -12.73 14.86 10.02
C ARG A 40 -13.03 13.43 9.61
N GLU A 41 -13.65 12.67 10.50
CA GLU A 41 -14.20 11.36 10.14
C GLU A 41 -15.51 11.53 9.35
N PRO A 42 -15.63 10.94 8.15
CA PRO A 42 -16.88 10.94 7.40
C PRO A 42 -17.90 9.99 8.03
N THR A 43 -19.20 10.27 7.81
CA THR A 43 -20.24 9.25 8.05
C THR A 43 -20.12 8.15 7.00
N VAL A 44 -20.68 6.96 7.27
CA VAL A 44 -20.74 5.88 6.29
C VAL A 44 -21.37 6.35 4.98
N ALA A 45 -22.51 7.06 5.05
CA ALA A 45 -23.17 7.63 3.87
C ALA A 45 -22.28 8.61 3.08
N THR A 46 -21.43 9.39 3.77
CA THR A 46 -20.48 10.28 3.11
C THR A 46 -19.37 9.49 2.42
N LEU A 47 -18.83 8.47 3.08
CA LEU A 47 -17.83 7.59 2.49
C LEU A 47 -18.38 6.86 1.26
N GLU A 48 -19.59 6.30 1.35
CA GLU A 48 -20.27 5.65 0.23
C GLU A 48 -20.49 6.61 -0.95
N ALA A 49 -20.91 7.85 -0.69
CA ALA A 49 -21.06 8.86 -1.75
C ALA A 49 -19.74 9.19 -2.44
N LEU A 50 -18.64 9.30 -1.69
CA LEU A 50 -17.30 9.53 -2.24
C LEU A 50 -16.83 8.35 -3.09
N LEU A 51 -17.01 7.12 -2.60
CA LEU A 51 -16.60 5.90 -3.30
C LEU A 51 -17.45 5.63 -4.54
N LEU A 52 -18.76 5.87 -4.48
CA LEU A 52 -19.63 5.74 -5.63
C LEU A 52 -19.22 6.70 -6.76
N ALA A 53 -18.84 7.94 -6.40
CA ALA A 53 -18.35 8.94 -7.36
C ALA A 53 -17.01 8.55 -8.02
N THR A 54 -16.25 7.64 -7.42
CA THR A 54 -15.02 7.04 -7.96
C THR A 54 -15.23 5.64 -8.52
N ARG A 55 -16.47 5.12 -8.62
CA ARG A 55 -16.79 3.74 -9.03
C ARG A 55 -16.20 2.64 -8.14
N HIS A 56 -16.00 2.96 -6.87
CA HIS A 56 -15.59 2.01 -5.84
C HIS A 56 -16.79 1.63 -4.96
N THR A 57 -16.66 0.50 -4.27
CA THR A 57 -17.64 0.04 -3.27
C THR A 57 -16.92 -0.38 -2.00
N VAL A 58 -17.62 -0.35 -0.87
CA VAL A 58 -17.10 -0.85 0.41
C VAL A 58 -17.54 -2.30 0.56
N VAL A 59 -16.59 -3.17 0.91
CA VAL A 59 -16.85 -4.57 1.25
C VAL A 59 -16.20 -4.90 2.60
N THR A 60 -16.76 -5.88 3.30
CA THR A 60 -16.16 -6.40 4.54
C THR A 60 -15.22 -7.54 4.22
N LEU A 61 -14.03 -7.54 4.83
CA LEU A 61 -13.10 -8.67 4.84
C LEU A 61 -13.11 -9.32 6.24
N PRO A 62 -13.01 -10.65 6.35
CA PRO A 62 -13.03 -11.35 7.65
C PRO A 62 -11.67 -11.29 8.36
N THR A 63 -11.08 -10.10 8.47
CA THR A 63 -9.82 -9.84 9.17
C THR A 63 -9.80 -8.44 9.75
N VAL A 64 -8.98 -8.22 10.79
CA VAL A 64 -8.72 -6.91 11.40
C VAL A 64 -7.36 -6.34 10.97
N ARG A 65 -6.63 -7.08 10.13
CA ARG A 65 -5.29 -6.69 9.69
C ARG A 65 -5.34 -5.51 8.73
N SER A 66 -4.27 -4.72 8.73
CA SER A 66 -4.15 -3.58 7.83
C SER A 66 -3.71 -4.05 6.45
N ASP A 67 -4.32 -3.46 5.42
CA ASP A 67 -4.06 -3.73 4.02
C ASP A 67 -2.88 -2.89 3.49
N ALA A 68 -2.50 -3.11 2.24
CA ALA A 68 -1.42 -2.40 1.57
C ALA A 68 -1.62 -0.87 1.59
N ALA A 69 -2.84 -0.36 1.35
CA ALA A 69 -3.10 1.08 1.31
C ALA A 69 -2.90 1.75 2.68
N ARG A 70 -3.32 1.10 3.77
CA ARG A 70 -3.04 1.61 5.12
C ARG A 70 -1.55 1.57 5.44
N ILE A 71 -0.86 0.47 5.16
CA ILE A 71 0.57 0.37 5.46
C ILE A 71 1.38 1.39 4.64
N ALA A 72 1.06 1.60 3.37
CA ALA A 72 1.68 2.64 2.56
C ALA A 72 1.49 4.04 3.17
N SER A 73 0.29 4.34 3.68
CA SER A 73 0.05 5.60 4.39
C SER A 73 0.90 5.74 5.67
N ASP A 74 1.08 4.65 6.42
CA ASP A 74 1.91 4.64 7.63
C ASP A 74 3.41 4.80 7.28
N ILE A 75 3.87 4.16 6.19
CA ILE A 75 5.23 4.34 5.64
C ILE A 75 5.44 5.79 5.22
N SER A 76 4.49 6.38 4.49
CA SER A 76 4.57 7.77 4.05
C SER A 76 4.72 8.75 5.23
N ALA A 77 3.98 8.50 6.33
CA ALA A 77 4.10 9.30 7.54
C ALA A 77 5.50 9.17 8.17
N ALA A 78 6.04 7.95 8.27
CA ALA A 78 7.39 7.72 8.79
C ALA A 78 8.47 8.42 7.94
N LEU A 79 8.34 8.36 6.61
CA LEU A 79 9.27 9.03 5.70
C LEU A 79 9.20 10.57 5.80
N ALA A 80 8.02 11.13 6.05
CA ALA A 80 7.87 12.57 6.29
C ALA A 80 8.65 13.03 7.54
N ASP A 81 8.77 12.15 8.54
CA ASP A 81 9.54 12.37 9.76
C ASP A 81 11.02 11.91 9.64
N SER A 82 11.45 11.47 8.44
CA SER A 82 12.79 10.91 8.18
C SER A 82 13.15 9.69 9.04
N ASP A 83 12.13 8.91 9.43
CA ASP A 83 12.28 7.69 10.23
C ASP A 83 12.24 6.43 9.33
N GLU A 84 13.35 6.17 8.65
CA GLU A 84 13.52 4.99 7.79
C GLU A 84 13.36 3.65 8.54
N PRO A 85 13.86 3.48 9.79
CA PRO A 85 13.61 2.28 10.57
C PRO A 85 12.11 2.02 10.82
N GLU A 86 11.34 3.06 11.12
CA GLU A 86 9.89 2.97 11.26
C GLU A 86 9.21 2.59 9.94
N ALA A 87 9.61 3.19 8.82
CA ALA A 87 9.10 2.83 7.49
C ALA A 87 9.34 1.34 7.19
N PHE A 88 10.56 0.84 7.45
CA PHE A 88 10.88 -0.57 7.26
C PHE A 88 10.08 -1.48 8.18
N ARG A 89 9.88 -1.10 9.44
CA ARG A 89 9.05 -1.86 10.38
C ARG A 89 7.58 -1.93 9.92
N ARG A 90 7.03 -0.85 9.33
CA ARG A 90 5.69 -0.87 8.74
C ARG A 90 5.63 -1.78 7.52
N PHE A 91 6.67 -1.81 6.70
CA PHE A 91 6.78 -2.75 5.60
C PHE A 91 6.78 -4.21 6.07
N LEU A 92 7.57 -4.55 7.09
CA LEU A 92 7.56 -5.90 7.69
C LEU A 92 6.17 -6.26 8.24
N GLN A 93 5.48 -5.29 8.87
CA GLN A 93 4.10 -5.51 9.33
C GLN A 93 3.14 -5.90 8.18
N LEU A 94 3.32 -5.36 6.97
CA LEU A 94 2.54 -5.81 5.80
C LEU A 94 2.90 -7.25 5.40
N ALA A 95 4.18 -7.62 5.48
CA ALA A 95 4.63 -8.97 5.16
C ALA A 95 3.97 -10.01 6.09
N ASP A 96 3.89 -9.69 7.38
CA ASP A 96 3.23 -10.49 8.41
C ASP A 96 1.72 -10.54 8.19
N ASN A 97 1.11 -9.39 7.85
CA ASN A 97 -0.33 -9.31 7.63
C ASN A 97 -0.75 -10.21 6.46
N LEU A 98 0.01 -10.18 5.37
CA LEU A 98 -0.26 -11.02 4.20
C LEU A 98 0.03 -12.49 4.48
N ALA A 99 1.10 -12.81 5.23
CA ALA A 99 1.44 -14.19 5.59
C ALA A 99 0.39 -14.84 6.51
N ALA A 100 -0.20 -14.06 7.41
CA ALA A 100 -1.20 -14.54 8.36
C ALA A 100 -2.56 -14.85 7.72
N GLU A 101 -2.89 -14.22 6.59
CA GLU A 101 -4.14 -14.45 5.86
C GLU A 101 -3.94 -15.44 4.70
N ARG A 102 -5.03 -16.02 4.19
CA ARG A 102 -5.02 -16.96 3.06
C ARG A 102 -6.17 -16.70 2.10
N GLY A 103 -6.08 -17.24 0.89
CA GLY A 103 -7.17 -17.21 -0.09
C GLY A 103 -7.66 -15.80 -0.42
N SER A 104 -8.98 -15.65 -0.55
CA SER A 104 -9.60 -14.36 -0.88
C SER A 104 -9.37 -13.27 0.17
N THR A 105 -9.19 -13.62 1.45
CA THR A 105 -8.87 -12.64 2.49
C THR A 105 -7.50 -12.00 2.24
N ARG A 106 -6.49 -12.78 1.84
CA ARG A 106 -5.17 -12.26 1.47
C ARG A 106 -5.25 -11.35 0.24
N VAL A 107 -5.99 -11.76 -0.79
CA VAL A 107 -6.26 -10.92 -1.98
C VAL A 107 -6.93 -9.61 -1.56
N GLY A 108 -7.89 -9.67 -0.63
CA GLY A 108 -8.58 -8.49 -0.11
C GLY A 108 -7.64 -7.43 0.47
N LEU A 109 -6.53 -7.84 1.10
CA LEU A 109 -5.52 -6.93 1.65
C LEU A 109 -4.67 -6.21 0.59
N THR A 110 -4.81 -6.55 -0.69
CA THR A 110 -4.04 -5.96 -1.80
C THR A 110 -4.93 -5.28 -2.86
N LEU A 111 -6.26 -5.34 -2.72
CA LEU A 111 -7.18 -4.79 -3.73
C LEU A 111 -7.11 -3.27 -3.87
N THR A 112 -6.90 -2.57 -2.76
CA THR A 112 -6.81 -1.10 -2.77
C THR A 112 -5.42 -0.70 -3.22
N GLU A 113 -5.33 -0.02 -4.36
CA GLU A 113 -4.08 0.60 -4.79
C GLU A 113 -3.66 1.66 -3.75
N PRO A 114 -2.46 1.56 -3.17
CA PRO A 114 -1.98 2.51 -2.18
C PRO A 114 -1.73 3.88 -2.81
N LEU A 115 -1.86 4.93 -2.01
CA LEU A 115 -1.28 6.23 -2.37
C LEU A 115 0.25 6.14 -2.38
N PRO A 116 0.94 6.94 -3.22
CA PRO A 116 2.39 7.02 -3.21
C PRO A 116 2.91 7.36 -1.81
N THR A 117 3.90 6.60 -1.34
CA THR A 117 4.55 6.83 -0.06
C THR A 117 5.40 8.10 -0.05
N GLY A 118 5.78 8.59 -1.23
CA GLY A 118 6.79 9.63 -1.44
C GLY A 118 8.16 9.06 -1.84
N SER A 119 8.30 7.73 -1.85
CA SER A 119 9.50 7.03 -2.32
C SER A 119 9.11 5.94 -3.32
N GLU A 120 9.62 6.05 -4.54
CA GLU A 120 9.38 5.05 -5.59
C GLU A 120 9.89 3.66 -5.19
N HIS A 121 10.99 3.60 -4.43
CA HIS A 121 11.53 2.34 -3.93
C HIS A 121 10.56 1.66 -2.96
N TRP A 122 9.95 2.41 -2.04
CA TRP A 122 8.97 1.87 -1.10
C TRP A 122 7.67 1.45 -1.81
N ASP A 123 7.19 2.25 -2.76
CA ASP A 123 6.00 1.90 -3.57
C ASP A 123 6.23 0.60 -4.36
N THR A 124 7.42 0.46 -4.94
CA THR A 124 7.85 -0.74 -5.68
C THR A 124 8.02 -1.95 -4.76
N ALA A 125 8.60 -1.77 -3.58
CA ALA A 125 8.75 -2.83 -2.59
C ALA A 125 7.39 -3.34 -2.08
N ILE A 126 6.41 -2.46 -1.87
CA ILE A 126 5.04 -2.82 -1.48
C ILE A 126 4.38 -3.68 -2.57
N ALA A 127 4.49 -3.27 -3.83
CA ALA A 127 3.99 -4.05 -4.97
C ALA A 127 4.66 -5.43 -5.03
N ALA A 128 6.00 -5.47 -4.96
CA ALA A 128 6.78 -6.71 -4.95
C ALA A 128 6.36 -7.67 -3.83
N LEU A 129 6.15 -7.15 -2.62
CA LEU A 129 5.71 -7.93 -1.46
C LEU A 129 4.31 -8.51 -1.66
N CYS A 130 3.38 -7.71 -2.16
CA CYS A 130 2.04 -8.15 -2.45
C CYS A 130 2.06 -9.27 -3.51
N GLU A 131 2.80 -9.07 -4.60
CA GLU A 131 2.95 -10.10 -5.63
C GLU A 131 3.57 -11.39 -5.09
N TYR A 132 4.68 -11.29 -4.34
CA TYR A 132 5.38 -12.42 -3.73
C TYR A 132 4.42 -13.28 -2.89
N ARG A 133 3.60 -12.64 -2.04
CA ARG A 133 2.66 -13.35 -1.17
C ARG A 133 1.44 -13.91 -1.90
N LEU A 134 0.99 -13.28 -2.99
CA LEU A 134 -0.11 -13.80 -3.80
C LEU A 134 0.36 -14.98 -4.66
N ASN A 135 1.53 -14.87 -5.28
CA ASN A 135 2.13 -15.92 -6.10
C ASN A 135 2.44 -17.19 -5.29
N ALA A 136 2.82 -17.05 -4.02
CA ALA A 136 3.09 -18.19 -3.12
C ALA A 136 1.91 -19.18 -3.02
N ASP A 137 0.67 -18.70 -3.13
CA ASP A 137 -0.56 -19.51 -3.09
C ASP A 137 -1.31 -19.50 -4.45
N ALA A 138 -0.64 -19.10 -5.54
CA ALA A 138 -1.22 -18.97 -6.88
C ALA A 138 -2.54 -18.15 -6.92
N LEU A 139 -2.58 -17.07 -6.15
CA LEU A 139 -3.72 -16.16 -6.05
C LEU A 139 -3.68 -15.09 -7.16
N PRO A 140 -4.83 -14.51 -7.56
CA PRO A 140 -4.87 -13.44 -8.54
C PRO A 140 -4.12 -12.19 -8.04
N VAL A 141 -3.36 -11.57 -8.93
CA VAL A 141 -2.58 -10.36 -8.67
C VAL A 141 -3.30 -9.15 -9.27
N PRO A 142 -3.67 -8.13 -8.47
CA PRO A 142 -4.24 -6.87 -8.96
C PRO A 142 -3.39 -6.15 -10.02
N ASP A 143 -4.04 -5.51 -10.99
CA ASP A 143 -3.38 -4.83 -12.11
C ASP A 143 -2.39 -3.74 -11.67
N TRP A 144 -2.69 -3.00 -10.60
CA TRP A 144 -1.80 -1.95 -10.09
C TRP A 144 -0.43 -2.50 -9.64
N ILE A 145 -0.38 -3.75 -9.17
CA ILE A 145 0.86 -4.41 -8.75
C ILE A 145 1.70 -4.75 -9.97
N LEU A 146 1.05 -5.29 -11.01
CA LEU A 146 1.71 -5.66 -12.26
C LEU A 146 2.20 -4.42 -13.02
N ALA A 147 1.47 -3.31 -12.93
CA ALA A 147 1.85 -2.03 -13.52
C ALA A 147 3.08 -1.38 -12.84
N LYS A 148 3.48 -1.84 -11.65
CA LYS A 148 4.69 -1.36 -10.99
C LYS A 148 5.91 -2.22 -11.35
N GLU A 149 6.64 -1.79 -12.38
CA GLU A 149 7.80 -2.51 -12.91
C GLU A 149 9.12 -2.25 -12.13
N GLY A 150 9.23 -1.12 -11.42
CA GLY A 150 10.47 -0.75 -10.74
C GLY A 150 11.62 -0.46 -11.71
N ASN A 151 12.87 -0.60 -11.25
CA ASN A 151 14.06 -0.42 -12.09
C ASN A 151 15.17 -1.41 -11.68
N PRO A 152 15.37 -2.52 -12.40
CA PRO A 152 16.38 -3.52 -12.08
C PRO A 152 17.82 -3.01 -12.19
N ASP A 153 18.06 -1.96 -12.99
CA ASP A 153 19.39 -1.37 -13.15
C ASP A 153 19.78 -0.41 -12.01
N SER A 154 18.85 -0.13 -11.09
CA SER A 154 19.04 0.73 -9.93
C SER A 154 18.71 -0.01 -8.62
N PRO A 155 19.56 -0.97 -8.21
CA PRO A 155 19.29 -1.79 -7.04
C PRO A 155 19.16 -0.95 -5.76
N TRP A 156 18.16 -1.26 -4.96
CA TRP A 156 17.87 -0.58 -3.71
C TRP A 156 17.58 -1.57 -2.59
N SER A 157 18.11 -1.29 -1.40
CA SER A 157 17.78 -1.98 -0.15
C SER A 157 17.36 -0.96 0.90
N PRO A 158 16.35 -1.26 1.73
CA PRO A 158 15.98 -0.40 2.85
C PRO A 158 17.14 -0.30 3.84
N ARG A 159 17.35 0.88 4.41
CA ARG A 159 18.37 1.07 5.44
C ARG A 159 17.87 0.52 6.77
N THR A 160 18.45 -0.56 7.27
CA THR A 160 18.00 -1.19 8.52
C THR A 160 18.88 -0.86 9.71
N SER A 161 20.16 -0.55 9.47
CA SER A 161 21.11 -0.09 10.48
C SER A 161 22.31 0.62 9.84
N ASP A 162 23.17 1.24 10.65
CA ASP A 162 24.44 1.82 10.21
C ASP A 162 25.43 0.76 9.65
N TYR A 163 25.15 -0.54 9.86
CA TYR A 163 25.97 -1.67 9.44
C TYR A 163 25.18 -2.64 8.54
N ASP A 164 24.50 -2.11 7.51
CA ASP A 164 23.79 -2.97 6.56
C ASP A 164 24.74 -3.89 5.80
N ILE A 165 24.53 -5.19 5.98
CA ILE A 165 25.17 -6.24 5.19
C ILE A 165 24.49 -6.24 3.81
N PRO A 166 25.25 -6.16 2.70
CA PRO A 166 24.66 -6.24 1.36
C PRO A 166 23.87 -7.53 1.18
N ALA A 167 22.65 -7.41 0.65
CA ALA A 167 21.80 -8.56 0.38
C ALA A 167 22.42 -9.48 -0.70
N GLU A 168 22.31 -10.80 -0.49
CA GLU A 168 22.69 -11.78 -1.49
C GLU A 168 21.59 -11.89 -2.55
N VAL A 169 21.87 -11.44 -3.79
CA VAL A 169 20.89 -11.39 -4.90
C VAL A 169 20.16 -12.73 -5.14
N ASN A 170 20.85 -13.86 -4.92
CA ASN A 170 20.27 -15.20 -5.08
C ASN A 170 19.23 -15.56 -4.01
N ARG A 171 19.22 -14.86 -2.87
CA ARG A 171 18.25 -15.02 -1.77
C ARG A 171 17.07 -14.05 -1.85
N VAL A 172 17.13 -13.09 -2.77
CA VAL A 172 16.04 -12.13 -3.04
C VAL A 172 14.99 -12.82 -3.93
N PRO A 173 13.70 -12.85 -3.55
CA PRO A 173 12.65 -13.40 -4.41
C PRO A 173 12.58 -12.68 -5.76
N ARG A 174 12.16 -13.38 -6.82
CA ARG A 174 12.13 -12.81 -8.18
C ARG A 174 11.25 -11.55 -8.25
N GLU A 175 10.13 -11.52 -7.54
CA GLU A 175 9.18 -10.41 -7.55
C GLU A 175 9.82 -9.10 -7.06
N PHE A 176 10.82 -9.21 -6.19
CA PHE A 176 11.63 -8.08 -5.72
C PHE A 176 12.81 -7.82 -6.66
N ARG A 177 13.55 -8.87 -7.03
CA ARG A 177 14.77 -8.78 -7.83
C ARG A 177 14.52 -8.15 -9.20
N ASP A 178 13.45 -8.56 -9.89
CA ASP A 178 13.10 -8.09 -11.22
C ASP A 178 12.75 -6.58 -11.21
N ARG A 179 12.42 -6.04 -10.03
CA ARG A 179 12.10 -4.62 -9.80
C ARG A 179 13.27 -3.82 -9.22
N GLY A 180 14.44 -4.44 -9.04
CA GLY A 180 15.61 -3.81 -8.41
C GLY A 180 15.49 -3.65 -6.90
N ILE A 181 14.60 -4.37 -6.23
CA ILE A 181 14.48 -4.35 -4.76
C ILE A 181 15.26 -5.50 -4.16
N LEU A 182 16.15 -5.20 -3.23
CA LEU A 182 17.06 -6.15 -2.59
C LEU A 182 16.63 -6.41 -1.15
N ILE A 183 15.56 -7.21 -0.99
CA ILE A 183 15.09 -7.71 0.30
C ILE A 183 15.08 -9.24 0.25
N GLU A 184 15.85 -9.89 1.12
CA GLU A 184 15.95 -11.35 1.15
C GLU A 184 14.66 -12.00 1.67
N ALA A 185 14.37 -13.22 1.21
CA ALA A 185 13.20 -13.98 1.65
C ALA A 185 13.16 -14.18 3.18
N ALA A 186 14.32 -14.42 3.80
CA ALA A 186 14.44 -14.63 5.24
C ALA A 186 13.96 -13.42 6.06
N THR A 187 14.18 -12.20 5.56
CA THR A 187 13.69 -10.95 6.17
C THR A 187 12.16 -10.90 6.21
N LEU A 188 11.50 -11.52 5.23
CA LEU A 188 10.04 -11.59 5.13
C LEU A 188 9.43 -12.72 5.95
N GLU A 189 10.23 -13.68 6.43
CA GLU A 189 9.78 -14.83 7.22
C GLU A 189 9.96 -14.64 8.72
N SER A 190 10.76 -13.65 9.12
CA SER A 190 11.23 -13.47 10.49
C SER A 190 10.57 -12.29 11.19
N VAL A 191 9.27 -12.39 11.54
CA VAL A 191 8.65 -11.63 12.65
C VAL A 191 7.50 -12.42 13.27
#